data_AF-A0A8C6UAL6-F1
#
_entry.id   AF-A0A8C6UAL6-F1
#
_cell.length_a   1.000
_cell.length_b   1.000
_cell.length_c   1.000
_cell.angle_alpha   90.00
_cell.angle_beta   90.00
_cell.angle_gamma   90.00
#
_symmetry.space_group_name_H-M   'P 1'
#
loop_
_entity.id
_entity.type
_entity.pdbx_description
1 polymer ?
#
loop_
_entity_poly.entity_id
_entity_poly.type
_entity_poly.pdbx_seq_one_letter_code
_entity_poly.pdbx_strand_id
1 'polypeptide(L)'
;IGHYRERIKGYMDRAEQIKAHVNQLKEDGKYHEQIKIADDATGYSYETLFKPYISSALSEVWIQDPYIRHTHQLYNFLRFCEMLLKGLCQVKTIHLLTSQDDSQDSRVTLNVDYSSTIHDREIRFDNGWIIKIGRGLDFFKRPKGRFSIGYCDYDLRQCHETTVDIFHTKHTKTL
;
A
#
# COMPACT_ATOMS: atom_id res chain seq x y z
N ILE A 1 -24.53 32.60 15.70
CA ILE A 1 -24.27 32.12 14.32
C ILE A 1 -22.87 32.53 13.79
N GLY A 2 -22.35 33.73 14.11
CA GLY A 2 -21.02 34.19 13.64
C GLY A 2 -19.80 33.41 14.16
N HIS A 3 -19.76 33.06 15.45
CA HIS A 3 -18.62 32.39 16.09
C HIS A 3 -18.23 31.03 15.45
N TYR A 4 -19.22 30.22 15.05
CA TYR A 4 -18.94 28.95 14.37
C TYR A 4 -18.40 29.17 12.95
N ARG A 5 -18.85 30.22 12.26
CA ARG A 5 -18.39 30.54 10.91
C ARG A 5 -16.93 31.00 10.90
N GLU A 6 -16.50 31.77 11.91
CA GLU A 6 -15.10 32.17 12.07
C GLU A 6 -14.19 30.98 12.40
N ARG A 7 -14.63 30.07 13.28
CA ARG A 7 -13.88 28.84 13.56
C ARG A 7 -13.77 27.95 12.32
N ILE A 8 -14.87 27.76 11.59
CA ILE A 8 -14.88 26.99 10.33
C ILE A 8 -13.91 27.61 9.33
N LYS A 9 -13.93 28.94 9.17
CA LYS A 9 -13.00 29.65 8.29
C LYS A 9 -11.55 29.42 8.71
N GLY A 10 -11.21 29.56 10.00
CA GLY A 10 -9.86 29.30 10.49
C GLY A 10 -9.37 27.87 10.26
N TYR A 11 -10.25 26.87 10.42
CA TYR A 11 -9.90 25.47 10.11
C TYR A 11 -9.72 25.24 8.59
N MET A 12 -10.56 25.85 7.76
CA MET A 12 -10.47 25.77 6.30
C MET A 12 -9.18 26.42 5.78
N ASP A 13 -8.88 27.64 6.22
CA ASP A 13 -7.68 28.37 5.83
C ASP A 13 -6.41 27.58 6.22
N ARG A 14 -6.39 26.98 7.42
CA ARG A 14 -5.28 26.12 7.85
C ARG A 14 -5.18 24.85 7.00
N ALA A 15 -6.31 24.22 6.65
CA ALA A 15 -6.31 23.04 5.80
C ALA A 15 -5.80 23.35 4.39
N GLU A 16 -6.15 24.51 3.83
CA GLU A 16 -5.64 24.98 2.54
C GLU A 16 -4.13 25.23 2.57
N GLN A 17 -3.61 25.86 3.62
CA GLN A 17 -2.17 26.07 3.81
C GLN A 17 -1.41 24.74 3.92
N ILE A 18 -1.93 23.78 4.71
CA ILE A 18 -1.33 22.45 4.83
C ILE A 18 -1.34 21.75 3.47
N LYS A 19 -2.45 21.82 2.72
CA LYS A 19 -2.57 21.23 1.40
C LYS A 19 -1.54 21.82 0.42
N ALA A 20 -1.39 23.14 0.41
CA ALA A 20 -0.40 23.82 -0.43
C ALA A 20 1.03 23.37 -0.08
N HIS A 21 1.37 23.31 1.20
CA HIS A 21 2.68 22.85 1.65
C HIS A 21 2.96 21.38 1.29
N VAL A 22 1.97 20.50 1.49
CA VAL A 22 2.07 19.08 1.11
C VAL A 22 2.27 18.92 -0.40
N ASN A 23 1.54 19.69 -1.20
CA ASN A 23 1.72 19.68 -2.66
C ASN A 23 3.13 20.15 -3.04
N GLN A 24 3.66 21.18 -2.38
CA GLN A 24 5.02 21.64 -2.61
C GLN A 24 6.06 20.58 -2.21
N LEU A 25 5.87 19.86 -1.09
CA LEU A 25 6.75 18.75 -0.69
C LEU A 25 6.72 17.58 -1.69
N LYS A 26 5.54 17.25 -2.21
CA LYS A 26 5.37 16.27 -3.29
C LYS A 26 6.07 16.72 -4.56
N GLU A 27 5.97 18.01 -4.87
CA GLU A 27 6.65 18.61 -5.98
C GLU A 27 8.17 18.57 -5.80
N ASP A 28 8.69 18.86 -4.62
CA ASP A 28 10.13 18.83 -4.37
C ASP A 28 10.71 17.41 -4.24
N GLY A 29 9.85 16.38 -4.31
CA GLY A 29 10.23 14.98 -4.08
C GLY A 29 10.66 14.69 -2.63
N LYS A 30 10.29 15.59 -1.70
CA LYS A 30 10.67 15.54 -0.28
C LYS A 30 9.54 15.04 0.61
N TYR A 31 8.41 14.63 0.04
CA TYR A 31 7.33 14.05 0.81
C TYR A 31 7.78 12.71 1.39
N HIS A 32 7.78 12.63 2.72
CA HIS A 32 7.97 11.41 3.48
C HIS A 32 6.93 11.36 4.60
N GLU A 33 6.22 10.25 4.69
CA GLU A 33 5.28 9.95 5.74
C GLU A 33 5.61 8.56 6.29
N GLN A 34 5.60 8.42 7.61
CA GLN A 34 5.84 7.14 8.26
C GLN A 34 4.65 6.77 9.13
N ILE A 35 4.08 5.59 8.89
CA ILE A 35 3.02 4.98 9.70
C ILE A 35 3.66 3.85 10.51
N LYS A 36 3.45 3.89 11.83
CA LYS A 36 3.88 2.81 12.72
C LYS A 36 2.67 1.95 13.05
N ILE A 37 2.72 0.69 12.65
CA ILE A 37 1.72 -0.32 13.01
C ILE A 37 2.25 -1.01 14.26
N ALA A 38 1.59 -0.78 15.40
CA ALA A 38 1.92 -1.43 16.66
C ALA A 38 1.58 -2.92 16.62
N ASP A 39 2.21 -3.70 17.50
CA ASP A 39 1.86 -5.11 17.65
C ASP A 39 0.39 -5.26 18.07
N ASP A 40 -0.30 -6.25 17.50
CA ASP A 40 -1.73 -6.53 17.68
C ASP A 40 -2.70 -5.44 17.19
N ALA A 41 -2.22 -4.39 16.53
CA ALA A 41 -3.07 -3.34 15.99
C ALA A 41 -4.00 -3.86 14.87
N THR A 42 -5.14 -3.20 14.70
CA THR A 42 -6.18 -3.50 13.70
C THR A 42 -6.50 -2.24 12.90
N GLY A 43 -7.26 -2.36 11.80
CA GLY A 43 -7.66 -1.24 10.93
C GLY A 43 -6.65 -0.91 9.84
N TYR A 44 -5.80 -1.88 9.48
CA TYR A 44 -4.75 -1.73 8.48
C TYR A 44 -4.94 -2.72 7.32
N SER A 45 -6.17 -2.91 6.84
CA SER A 45 -6.37 -3.63 5.58
C SER A 45 -5.62 -2.94 4.45
N TYR A 46 -5.34 -3.66 3.35
CA TYR A 46 -4.72 -3.03 2.19
C TYR A 46 -5.56 -1.87 1.67
N GLU A 47 -6.89 -2.01 1.66
CA GLU A 47 -7.76 -0.92 1.24
C GLU A 47 -7.54 0.32 2.12
N THR A 48 -7.57 0.17 3.44
CA THR A 48 -7.35 1.30 4.35
C THR A 48 -5.96 1.92 4.17
N LEU A 49 -4.93 1.10 4.00
CA LEU A 49 -3.55 1.54 3.92
C LEU A 49 -3.23 2.24 2.58
N PHE A 50 -3.71 1.72 1.46
CA PHE A 50 -3.32 2.21 0.12
C PHE A 50 -4.31 3.17 -0.51
N LYS A 51 -5.57 3.20 -0.06
CA LYS A 51 -6.61 4.08 -0.62
C LYS A 51 -6.22 5.55 -0.78
N PRO A 52 -5.48 6.20 0.14
CA PRO A 52 -5.05 7.58 -0.04
C PRO A 52 -4.10 7.80 -1.23
N TYR A 53 -3.43 6.75 -1.71
CA TYR A 53 -2.37 6.81 -2.72
C TYR A 53 -2.83 6.25 -4.08
N ILE A 54 -4.03 5.68 -4.14
CA ILE A 54 -4.65 5.17 -5.36
C ILE A 54 -5.50 6.28 -5.99
N SER A 55 -5.24 6.59 -7.26
CA SER A 55 -5.99 7.55 -8.05
C SER A 55 -6.61 6.87 -9.26
N SER A 56 -7.64 7.48 -9.86
CA SER A 56 -8.28 6.94 -11.08
C SER A 56 -7.32 6.87 -12.28
N ALA A 57 -6.24 7.64 -12.26
CA ALA A 57 -5.21 7.66 -13.30
C ALA A 57 -4.15 6.55 -13.14
N LEU A 58 -4.13 5.84 -12.00
CA LEU A 58 -3.22 4.73 -11.75
C LEU A 58 -3.46 3.62 -12.78
N SER A 59 -2.43 3.27 -13.54
CA SER A 59 -2.50 2.28 -14.63
C SER A 59 -1.50 1.14 -14.48
N GLU A 60 -0.39 1.37 -13.76
CA GLU A 60 0.68 0.39 -13.59
C GLU A 60 1.23 0.38 -12.16
N VAL A 61 1.48 -0.83 -11.66
CA VAL A 61 1.93 -1.08 -10.29
C VAL A 61 3.12 -2.06 -10.31
N TRP A 62 4.18 -1.74 -9.59
CA TRP A 62 5.32 -2.63 -9.36
C TRP A 62 5.39 -3.02 -7.89
N ILE A 63 5.59 -4.30 -7.62
CA ILE A 63 5.65 -4.87 -6.28
C ILE A 63 6.92 -5.70 -6.20
N GLN A 64 7.81 -5.34 -5.30
CA GLN A 64 8.99 -6.11 -4.93
C GLN A 64 8.75 -6.66 -3.53
N ASP A 65 8.55 -7.97 -3.42
CA ASP A 65 8.38 -8.65 -2.14
C ASP A 65 8.99 -10.06 -2.20
N PRO A 66 10.13 -10.29 -1.51
CA PRO A 66 10.81 -11.59 -1.54
C PRO A 66 10.03 -12.74 -0.88
N TYR A 67 8.94 -12.46 -0.19
CA TYR A 67 8.22 -13.41 0.64
C TYR A 67 6.80 -13.69 0.12
N ILE A 68 6.59 -13.72 -1.20
CA ILE A 68 5.34 -14.24 -1.78
C ILE A 68 5.56 -15.71 -2.17
N ARG A 69 5.52 -16.63 -1.19
CA ARG A 69 5.83 -18.06 -1.40
C ARG A 69 4.77 -19.00 -0.84
N HIS A 70 4.37 -18.78 0.41
CA HIS A 70 3.38 -19.60 1.11
C HIS A 70 1.94 -19.21 0.76
N THR A 71 1.00 -20.14 0.96
CA THR A 71 -0.41 -19.95 0.63
C THR A 71 -1.02 -18.67 1.22
N HIS A 72 -0.71 -18.33 2.48
CA HIS A 72 -1.22 -17.10 3.09
C HIS A 72 -0.66 -15.83 2.44
N GLN A 73 0.57 -15.89 1.93
CA GLN A 73 1.25 -14.80 1.22
C GLN A 73 0.67 -14.62 -0.18
N LEU A 74 0.32 -15.72 -0.86
CA LEU A 74 -0.43 -15.67 -2.11
C LEU A 74 -1.81 -15.04 -1.91
N TYR A 75 -2.52 -15.41 -0.83
CA TYR A 75 -3.80 -14.77 -0.50
C TYR A 75 -3.65 -13.29 -0.14
N ASN A 76 -2.56 -12.89 0.49
CA ASN A 76 -2.22 -11.50 0.75
C ASN A 76 -2.03 -10.72 -0.56
N PHE A 77 -1.23 -11.24 -1.48
CA PHE A 77 -1.06 -10.67 -2.82
C PHE A 77 -2.39 -10.62 -3.59
N LEU A 78 -3.19 -11.68 -3.55
CA LEU A 78 -4.50 -11.72 -4.19
C LEU A 78 -5.42 -10.60 -3.68
N ARG A 79 -5.51 -10.42 -2.35
CA ARG A 79 -6.32 -9.33 -1.74
C ARG A 79 -5.81 -7.95 -2.15
N PHE A 80 -4.50 -7.78 -2.28
CA PHE A 80 -3.92 -6.55 -2.78
C PHE A 80 -4.37 -6.27 -4.23
N CYS A 81 -4.33 -7.28 -5.12
CA CYS A 81 -4.85 -7.18 -6.47
C CYS A 81 -6.36 -6.90 -6.51
N GLU A 82 -7.16 -7.57 -5.67
CA GLU A 82 -8.60 -7.33 -5.56
C GLU A 82 -8.92 -5.87 -5.20
N MET A 83 -8.15 -5.28 -4.29
CA MET A 83 -8.29 -3.87 -3.93
C MET A 83 -8.00 -2.96 -5.14
N LEU A 84 -6.94 -3.23 -5.90
CA LEU A 84 -6.62 -2.47 -7.11
C LEU A 84 -7.71 -2.59 -8.18
N LEU A 85 -8.34 -3.75 -8.31
CA LEU A 85 -9.40 -3.97 -9.31
C LEU A 85 -10.77 -3.42 -8.87
N LYS A 86 -11.04 -3.36 -7.57
CA LYS A 86 -12.27 -2.77 -7.01
C LYS A 86 -12.22 -1.24 -6.96
N GLY A 87 -11.03 -0.67 -6.86
CA GLY A 87 -10.83 0.77 -6.83
C GLY A 87 -11.30 1.46 -8.11
N LEU A 88 -11.41 2.79 -8.06
CA LEU A 88 -11.69 3.61 -9.24
C LEU A 88 -10.50 3.68 -10.23
N CYS A 89 -9.41 2.98 -9.94
CA CYS A 89 -8.21 2.91 -10.76
C CYS A 89 -8.38 1.92 -11.92
N GLN A 90 -7.76 2.24 -13.05
CA GLN A 90 -7.76 1.41 -14.25
C GLN A 90 -6.41 0.70 -14.39
N VAL A 91 -6.00 -0.02 -13.35
CA VAL A 91 -4.73 -0.76 -13.36
C VAL A 91 -4.79 -1.83 -14.47
N LYS A 92 -3.89 -1.72 -15.43
CA LYS A 92 -3.75 -2.64 -16.58
C LYS A 92 -2.64 -3.65 -16.36
N THR A 93 -1.56 -3.23 -15.72
CA THR A 93 -0.34 -4.03 -15.58
C THR A 93 0.12 -4.04 -14.14
N ILE A 94 0.38 -5.24 -13.62
CA ILE A 94 1.01 -5.46 -12.32
C ILE A 94 2.30 -6.23 -12.57
N HIS A 95 3.41 -5.70 -12.08
CA HIS A 95 4.71 -6.35 -12.10
C HIS A 95 5.03 -6.84 -10.70
N LEU A 96 5.23 -8.15 -10.54
CA LEU A 96 5.60 -8.76 -9.28
C LEU A 96 7.02 -9.30 -9.39
N LEU A 97 7.92 -8.79 -8.56
CA LEU A 97 9.25 -9.31 -8.37
C LEU A 97 9.29 -10.02 -7.01
N THR A 98 9.39 -11.36 -7.04
CA THR A 98 9.47 -12.20 -5.83
C THR A 98 10.70 -13.10 -5.87
N SER A 99 11.04 -13.70 -4.75
CA SER A 99 12.10 -14.70 -4.72
C SER A 99 11.56 -16.04 -5.20
N GLN A 100 12.36 -16.72 -6.04
CA GLN A 100 12.00 -18.02 -6.60
C GLN A 100 11.78 -19.05 -5.49
N ASP A 101 10.67 -19.77 -5.59
CA ASP A 101 10.45 -21.05 -4.93
C ASP A 101 10.24 -22.10 -6.03
N ASP A 102 10.67 -23.34 -5.84
CA ASP A 102 10.83 -24.36 -6.89
C ASP A 102 9.49 -24.88 -7.50
N SER A 103 8.34 -24.22 -7.25
CA SER A 103 7.02 -24.87 -7.36
C SER A 103 5.82 -24.05 -7.85
N GLN A 104 5.97 -22.92 -8.56
CA GLN A 104 4.81 -22.10 -8.97
C GLN A 104 4.62 -22.01 -10.50
N ASP A 105 3.49 -22.56 -10.96
CA ASP A 105 2.96 -22.51 -12.33
C ASP A 105 1.82 -21.46 -12.36
N SER A 106 2.02 -20.29 -12.99
CA SER A 106 1.06 -19.18 -12.99
C SER A 106 0.44 -18.92 -14.36
N ARG A 107 -0.89 -19.09 -14.48
CA ARG A 107 -1.71 -18.94 -15.71
C ARG A 107 -2.38 -17.56 -15.89
N VAL A 108 -1.80 -16.48 -15.36
CA VAL A 108 -2.31 -15.11 -15.53
C VAL A 108 -1.22 -14.26 -16.19
N THR A 109 -1.57 -13.28 -17.02
CA THR A 109 -0.64 -12.27 -17.56
C THR A 109 -0.19 -11.32 -16.45
N LEU A 110 0.52 -11.88 -15.48
CA LEU A 110 1.24 -11.21 -14.43
C LEU A 110 2.71 -11.33 -14.82
N ASN A 111 3.40 -10.22 -15.01
CA ASN A 111 4.84 -10.26 -15.20
C ASN A 111 5.45 -10.59 -13.84
N VAL A 112 5.69 -11.88 -13.62
CA VAL A 112 6.37 -12.39 -12.43
C VAL A 112 7.82 -12.61 -12.78
N ASP A 113 8.66 -11.71 -12.29
CA ASP A 113 10.10 -11.90 -12.34
C ASP A 113 10.57 -12.53 -11.03
N TYR A 114 11.53 -13.44 -11.14
CA TYR A 114 12.13 -14.09 -9.99
C TYR A 114 13.57 -13.65 -9.82
N SER A 115 13.94 -13.28 -8.59
CA SER A 115 15.33 -12.97 -8.25
C SER A 115 15.69 -13.52 -6.87
N SER A 116 16.85 -14.15 -6.74
CA SER A 116 17.35 -14.69 -5.48
C SER A 116 18.07 -13.65 -4.61
N THR A 117 18.34 -12.45 -5.15
CA THR A 117 19.14 -11.41 -4.49
C THR A 117 18.31 -10.21 -3.98
N ILE A 118 16.98 -10.26 -4.13
CA ILE A 118 16.10 -9.18 -3.67
C ILE A 118 15.85 -9.28 -2.16
N HIS A 119 16.00 -8.15 -1.49
CA HIS A 119 15.71 -8.00 -0.06
C HIS A 119 14.75 -6.84 0.21
N ASP A 120 14.62 -5.92 -0.74
CA ASP A 120 13.80 -4.74 -0.61
C ASP A 120 12.33 -5.09 -0.73
N ARG A 121 11.53 -4.48 0.16
CA ARG A 121 10.07 -4.56 0.19
C ARG A 121 9.52 -3.22 -0.26
N GLU A 122 9.15 -3.12 -1.53
CA GLU A 122 8.82 -1.85 -2.16
C GLU A 122 7.62 -2.02 -3.10
N ILE A 123 6.64 -1.13 -2.96
CA ILE A 123 5.50 -1.01 -3.87
C ILE A 123 5.58 0.35 -4.54
N ARG A 124 5.55 0.39 -5.86
CA ARG A 124 5.60 1.60 -6.67
C ARG A 124 4.35 1.73 -7.52
N PHE A 125 3.82 2.93 -7.56
CA PHE A 125 2.72 3.33 -8.42
C PHE A 125 3.24 4.27 -9.51
N ASP A 126 2.68 4.16 -10.72
CA ASP A 126 3.06 5.01 -11.86
C ASP A 126 2.79 6.51 -11.63
N ASN A 127 1.92 6.83 -10.67
CA ASN A 127 1.59 8.18 -10.23
C ASN A 127 2.64 8.79 -9.26
N GLY A 128 3.76 8.11 -9.02
CA GLY A 128 4.91 8.64 -8.29
C GLY A 128 5.00 8.22 -6.82
N TRP A 129 3.97 7.53 -6.29
CA TRP A 129 3.98 7.02 -4.92
C TRP A 129 4.86 5.77 -4.79
N ILE A 130 5.65 5.73 -3.73
CA ILE A 130 6.48 4.60 -3.34
C ILE A 130 6.18 4.27 -1.88
N ILE A 131 5.82 3.02 -1.59
CA ILE A 131 5.47 2.54 -0.26
C ILE A 131 6.42 1.39 0.10
N LYS A 132 7.17 1.57 1.19
CA LYS A 132 8.05 0.54 1.76
C LYS A 132 7.45 0.03 3.05
N ILE A 133 7.24 -1.28 3.12
CA ILE A 133 6.65 -1.92 4.32
C ILE A 133 7.71 -2.82 4.93
N GLY A 134 7.98 -2.63 6.22
CA GLY A 134 9.02 -3.37 6.94
C GLY A 134 8.85 -4.89 6.87
N ARG A 135 7.64 -5.42 6.66
CA ARG A 135 7.35 -6.87 6.48
C ARG A 135 6.83 -7.24 5.09
N GLY A 136 6.76 -6.30 4.14
CA GLY A 136 6.12 -6.51 2.84
C GLY A 136 4.60 -6.63 3.00
N LEU A 137 3.96 -7.44 2.17
CA LEU A 137 2.53 -7.71 2.27
C LEU A 137 2.18 -8.64 3.45
N ASP A 138 3.15 -9.30 4.07
CA ASP A 138 2.94 -10.31 5.13
C ASP A 138 3.06 -9.76 6.57
N PHE A 139 2.34 -8.67 6.86
CA PHE A 139 2.29 -8.07 8.20
C PHE A 139 1.09 -8.52 9.05
N PHE A 140 0.18 -9.35 8.54
CA PHE A 140 -0.98 -9.82 9.30
C PHE A 140 -0.64 -11.04 10.17
N LYS A 141 -1.16 -11.07 11.40
CA LYS A 141 -1.09 -12.26 12.25
C LYS A 141 -2.04 -13.35 11.75
N ARG A 142 -1.73 -14.59 12.13
CA ARG A 142 -2.64 -15.73 11.95
C ARG A 142 -3.96 -15.47 12.70
N PRO A 143 -5.13 -15.79 12.12
CA PRO A 143 -6.39 -15.66 12.85
C PRO A 143 -6.44 -16.60 14.05
N LYS A 144 -7.17 -16.20 15.11
CA LYS A 144 -7.28 -16.97 16.37
C LYS A 144 -7.99 -18.31 16.20
N GLY A 145 -8.81 -18.47 15.15
CA GLY A 145 -9.51 -19.71 14.82
C GLY A 145 -10.08 -19.70 13.41
N ARG A 146 -10.72 -20.80 13.02
CA ARG A 146 -11.33 -20.95 11.68
C ARG A 146 -12.52 -20.00 11.43
N PHE A 147 -13.21 -19.61 12.51
CA PHE A 147 -14.37 -18.72 12.47
C PHE A 147 -14.20 -17.54 13.43
N SER A 148 -12.99 -17.00 13.54
CA SER A 148 -12.74 -15.82 14.35
C SER A 148 -13.08 -14.53 13.59
N ILE A 149 -13.48 -13.49 14.32
CA ILE A 149 -13.57 -12.13 13.79
C ILE A 149 -12.20 -11.74 13.20
N GLY A 150 -12.22 -11.09 12.03
CA GLY A 150 -11.02 -10.78 11.26
C GLY A 150 -10.53 -11.89 10.32
N TYR A 151 -11.26 -13.00 10.17
CA TYR A 151 -10.85 -14.06 9.24
C TYR A 151 -10.89 -13.59 7.77
N CYS A 152 -12.01 -13.01 7.33
CA CYS A 152 -12.19 -12.51 5.96
C CYS A 152 -11.85 -11.02 5.84
N ASP A 153 -12.34 -10.21 6.79
CA ASP A 153 -12.10 -8.77 6.83
C ASP A 153 -10.78 -8.46 7.54
N TYR A 154 -9.83 -7.91 6.80
CA TYR A 154 -8.48 -7.66 7.30
C TYR A 154 -8.37 -6.35 8.09
N ASP A 155 -9.39 -5.47 8.06
CA ASP A 155 -9.44 -4.34 9.00
C ASP A 155 -9.68 -4.81 10.43
N LEU A 156 -10.29 -5.99 10.62
CA LEU A 156 -10.48 -6.59 11.94
C LEU A 156 -9.37 -7.58 12.32
N ARG A 157 -8.34 -7.74 11.47
CA ARG A 157 -7.22 -8.66 11.70
C ARG A 157 -6.09 -7.97 12.46
N GLN A 158 -5.58 -8.66 13.49
CA GLN A 158 -4.39 -8.21 14.21
C GLN A 158 -3.14 -8.24 13.32
N CYS A 159 -2.33 -7.20 13.43
CA CYS A 159 -1.08 -7.04 12.68
C CYS A 159 0.14 -7.34 13.57
N HIS A 160 1.23 -7.76 12.95
CA HIS A 160 2.56 -7.72 13.54
C HIS A 160 3.07 -6.28 13.55
N GLU A 161 3.92 -5.96 14.52
CA GLU A 161 4.62 -4.68 14.54
C GLU A 161 5.41 -4.46 13.23
N THR A 162 5.18 -3.32 12.57
CA THR A 162 5.91 -2.93 11.36
C THR A 162 5.84 -1.43 11.11
N THR A 163 6.74 -0.93 10.27
CA THR A 163 6.73 0.45 9.78
C THR A 163 6.35 0.47 8.30
N VAL A 164 5.58 1.47 7.92
CA VAL A 164 5.23 1.78 6.53
C VAL A 164 5.76 3.16 6.22
N ASP A 165 6.75 3.24 5.33
CA ASP A 165 7.35 4.47 4.87
C ASP A 165 6.82 4.80 3.48
N ILE A 166 6.19 5.96 3.35
CA ILE A 166 5.59 6.46 2.11
C ILE A 166 6.42 7.62 1.58
N PHE A 167 6.75 7.56 0.30
CA PHE A 167 7.49 8.58 -0.43
C PHE A 167 6.72 8.99 -1.68
N HIS A 168 6.96 10.21 -2.16
CA HIS A 168 6.45 10.68 -3.44
C HIS A 168 7.60 11.19 -4.31
N THR A 169 7.69 10.69 -5.53
CA THR A 169 8.70 11.10 -6.51
C THR A 169 8.04 11.70 -7.75
N LYS A 170 8.66 12.74 -8.33
CA LYS A 170 8.16 13.37 -9.57
C LYS A 170 8.43 12.55 -10.84
N HIS A 171 9.36 11.59 -10.79
CA HIS A 171 9.94 10.95 -11.97
C HIS A 171 9.64 9.46 -12.03
N THR A 172 8.41 9.08 -12.38
CA THR A 172 8.06 7.71 -12.78
C THR A 172 7.84 7.64 -14.28
N LYS A 173 8.90 7.95 -15.05
CA LYS A 173 9.00 7.56 -16.47
C LYS A 173 10.45 7.23 -16.86
N THR A 174 11.08 6.33 -16.12
CA THR A 174 12.18 5.51 -16.68
C THR A 174 12.50 4.36 -15.73
N LEU A 175 11.98 3.19 -16.05
CA LEU A 175 12.73 1.94 -16.04
C LEU A 175 12.50 1.27 -17.39
#